data_AF-A0A2V6D191-F1
#
_entry.id   AF-A0A2V6D191-F1
#
_cell.length_a   1.000
_cell.length_b   1.000
_cell.length_c   1.000
_cell.angle_alpha   90.00
_cell.angle_beta   90.00
_cell.angle_gamma   90.00
#
_symmetry.space_group_name_H-M   'P 1'
#
loop_
_entity.id
_entity.type
_entity.pdbx_description
1 polymer ?
#
loop_
_entity_poly.entity_id
_entity_poly.type
_entity_poly.pdbx_seq_one_letter_code
_entity_poly.pdbx_strand_id
1 'polypeptide(L)'
;MLAGCPTRRTPFQSDWRFTETPYNFLSLVGESSSARPYLYPMTFETRRVIPADHPSLAGHFPCAPIVPGVVVLEEVVAALAEWRQDSQLTGIPSVKFIGPIKPGQSFVVGFNSTNTAENQIDFCCRLDRRVVVEGRLEISCGACI
;
A
#
# COMPACT_ATOMS: atom_id res chain seq x y z
N MET A 1 -3.59 34.61 38.67
CA MET A 1 -4.02 33.43 39.43
C MET A 1 -3.73 32.18 38.62
N LEU A 2 -2.86 31.32 39.20
CA LEU A 2 -2.69 29.87 39.03
C LEU A 2 -2.50 29.32 37.59
N ALA A 3 -1.28 28.96 37.19
CA ALA A 3 -0.58 27.66 37.40
C ALA A 3 -1.08 26.57 36.42
N GLY A 4 -0.26 25.74 35.76
CA GLY A 4 1.16 25.49 35.84
C GLY A 4 1.63 24.50 34.75
N CYS A 5 2.95 24.37 34.69
CA CYS A 5 3.87 23.49 33.93
C CYS A 5 3.44 22.01 33.69
N PRO A 6 4.32 21.14 33.13
CA PRO A 6 5.00 21.12 31.82
C PRO A 6 4.94 19.71 31.17
N THR A 7 5.44 19.49 29.94
CA THR A 7 6.39 18.39 29.66
C THR A 7 6.95 18.43 28.24
N ARG A 8 8.25 18.18 28.21
CA ARG A 8 9.19 18.06 27.11
C ARG A 8 9.34 16.56 26.77
N ARG A 9 9.40 16.18 25.48
CA ARG A 9 10.28 15.14 24.86
C ARG A 9 9.77 14.79 23.46
N THR A 10 10.37 15.38 22.41
CA THR A 10 11.36 14.78 21.47
C THR A 10 10.70 14.19 20.20
N PRO A 11 11.41 14.21 19.06
CA PRO A 11 10.82 14.59 17.79
C PRO A 11 10.48 13.38 16.93
N PHE A 12 9.31 13.38 16.30
CA PHE A 12 9.12 12.60 15.07
C PHE A 12 9.54 13.49 13.89
N GLN A 13 10.86 13.65 13.72
CA GLN A 13 11.40 14.09 12.44
C GLN A 13 11.63 12.85 11.59
N SER A 14 10.64 12.48 10.79
CA SER A 14 10.91 11.72 9.57
C SER A 14 11.56 12.69 8.59
N ASP A 15 12.88 12.68 8.56
CA ASP A 15 13.74 13.43 7.64
C ASP A 15 13.64 12.76 6.25
N TRP A 16 12.51 13.00 5.58
CA TRP A 16 12.24 12.55 4.20
C TRP A 16 13.10 13.37 3.23
N ARG A 17 14.40 13.07 3.21
CA ARG A 17 15.29 13.62 2.18
C ARG A 17 14.89 13.04 0.83
N PHE A 18 14.27 13.87 0.00
CA PHE A 18 14.27 13.67 -1.44
C PHE A 18 15.72 13.65 -1.92
N THR A 19 16.25 12.47 -2.20
CA THR A 19 17.41 12.38 -3.08
C THR A 19 16.90 12.39 -4.50
N GLU A 20 16.95 13.56 -5.14
CA GLU A 20 16.91 13.67 -6.58
C GLU A 20 18.09 12.87 -7.14
N THR A 21 17.80 11.80 -7.87
CA THR A 21 18.79 11.16 -8.74
C THR A 21 18.31 11.32 -10.19
N PRO A 22 19.16 11.87 -11.07
CA PRO A 22 18.77 12.18 -12.44
C PRO A 22 18.69 10.90 -13.28
N TYR A 23 17.77 10.93 -14.23
CA TYR A 23 17.64 9.98 -15.33
C TYR A 23 18.99 9.75 -16.05
N ASN A 24 19.49 8.52 -16.04
CA ASN A 24 19.77 7.72 -17.25
C ASN A 24 20.56 6.45 -16.89
N PHE A 25 20.07 5.29 -17.29
CA PHE A 25 20.93 4.32 -17.97
C PHE A 25 20.12 3.37 -18.85
N LEU A 26 20.38 3.45 -20.15
CA LEU A 26 19.89 2.58 -21.19
C LEU A 26 20.79 1.33 -21.25
N SER A 27 20.27 0.14 -20.94
CA SER A 27 20.79 -1.21 -21.29
C SER A 27 19.89 -2.23 -20.57
N LEU A 28 19.21 -3.21 -21.17
CA LEU A 28 19.14 -3.78 -22.51
C LEU A 28 17.67 -3.97 -22.89
N VAL A 29 17.38 -3.81 -24.18
CA VAL A 29 16.12 -4.23 -24.79
C VAL A 29 15.94 -5.76 -24.69
N GLY A 30 14.80 -6.16 -24.15
CA GLY A 30 14.35 -7.55 -24.01
C GLY A 30 12.91 -7.57 -23.52
N GLU A 31 12.02 -7.06 -24.38
CA GLU A 31 10.55 -7.07 -24.31
C GLU A 31 9.84 -6.22 -23.25
N SER A 32 9.48 -5.02 -23.72
CA SER A 32 8.24 -4.33 -23.39
C SER A 32 7.05 -5.28 -23.34
N SER A 33 6.73 -5.85 -22.18
CA SER A 33 5.43 -6.46 -21.97
C SER A 33 4.43 -5.38 -21.54
N SER A 34 3.93 -4.68 -22.55
CA SER A 34 2.68 -3.91 -22.54
C SER A 34 1.43 -4.77 -22.27
N ALA A 35 1.59 -5.99 -21.76
CA ALA A 35 0.50 -6.93 -21.51
C ALA A 35 0.96 -8.00 -20.51
N ARG A 36 1.10 -7.65 -19.23
CA ARG A 36 0.99 -8.64 -18.16
C ARG A 36 -0.42 -8.55 -17.60
N PRO A 37 -1.44 -9.17 -18.22
CA PRO A 37 -2.63 -9.49 -17.44
C PRO A 37 -2.14 -10.36 -16.29
N TYR A 38 -2.72 -10.19 -15.11
CA TYR A 38 -2.47 -10.91 -13.87
C TYR A 38 -2.61 -12.45 -14.04
N LEU A 39 -1.70 -13.07 -14.80
CA LEU A 39 -1.60 -14.50 -15.07
C LEU A 39 -0.83 -15.23 -13.97
N TYR A 40 -0.42 -14.51 -12.93
CA TYR A 40 -0.03 -15.12 -11.68
C TYR A 40 -1.31 -15.34 -10.87
N PRO A 41 -1.61 -16.58 -10.44
CA PRO A 41 -2.76 -16.80 -9.58
C PRO A 41 -2.56 -15.99 -8.31
N MET A 42 -3.48 -15.06 -8.05
CA MET A 42 -3.59 -14.45 -6.74
C MET A 42 -3.92 -15.57 -5.77
N THR A 43 -3.06 -15.76 -4.78
CA THR A 43 -3.23 -16.79 -3.75
C THR A 43 -4.32 -16.41 -2.75
N PHE A 44 -4.64 -15.12 -2.67
CA PHE A 44 -5.72 -14.58 -1.86
C PHE A 44 -6.28 -13.32 -2.51
N GLU A 45 -7.60 -13.16 -2.42
CA GLU A 45 -8.29 -11.94 -2.83
C GLU A 45 -9.40 -11.60 -1.84
N THR A 46 -9.56 -10.32 -1.54
CA THR A 46 -10.65 -9.83 -0.70
C THR A 46 -11.18 -8.49 -1.21
N ARG A 47 -12.46 -8.23 -1.00
CA ARG A 47 -13.11 -6.98 -1.39
C ARG A 47 -13.06 -5.98 -0.25
N ARG A 48 -12.75 -4.73 -0.57
CA ARG A 48 -12.69 -3.59 0.36
C ARG A 48 -13.53 -2.42 -0.14
N VAL A 49 -13.97 -1.59 0.79
CA VAL A 49 -14.64 -0.30 0.56
C VAL A 49 -14.14 0.65 1.63
N ILE A 50 -13.68 1.83 1.21
CA ILE A 50 -13.36 2.92 2.13
C ILE A 50 -14.59 3.83 2.20
N PRO A 51 -15.25 3.99 3.36
CA PRO A 51 -16.47 4.77 3.48
C PRO A 51 -16.30 6.23 3.06
N ALA A 52 -17.37 6.84 2.54
CA ALA A 52 -17.36 8.24 2.09
C ALA A 52 -17.22 9.26 3.23
N ASP A 53 -17.54 8.85 4.44
CA ASP A 53 -17.44 9.59 5.70
C ASP A 53 -16.14 9.30 6.47
N HIS A 54 -15.16 8.63 5.84
CA HIS A 54 -13.87 8.34 6.47
C HIS A 54 -13.18 9.65 6.94
N PRO A 55 -12.72 9.74 8.20
CA PRO A 55 -12.21 10.99 8.77
C PRO A 55 -11.02 11.57 8.00
N SER A 56 -10.17 10.70 7.41
CA SER A 56 -9.02 11.11 6.58
C SER A 56 -9.39 11.75 5.23
N LEU A 57 -10.69 11.79 4.87
CA LEU A 57 -11.18 12.47 3.65
C LEU A 57 -11.50 13.94 3.89
N ALA A 58 -11.57 14.39 5.16
CA ALA A 58 -11.77 15.80 5.49
C ALA A 58 -10.59 16.64 4.96
N GLY A 59 -10.79 17.29 3.80
CA GLY A 59 -9.77 18.09 3.13
C GLY A 59 -9.08 17.44 1.92
N HIS A 60 -9.43 16.20 1.54
CA HIS A 60 -8.81 15.47 0.41
C HIS A 60 -9.85 14.99 -0.63
N PHE A 61 -10.18 15.73 -1.67
CA PHE A 61 -9.98 17.13 -2.00
C PHE A 61 -11.37 17.78 -2.01
N PRO A 62 -11.52 19.08 -1.65
CA PRO A 62 -12.80 19.77 -1.76
C PRO A 62 -13.39 19.59 -3.18
N CYS A 63 -14.65 19.18 -3.27
CA CYS A 63 -15.42 18.92 -4.50
C CYS A 63 -15.00 17.69 -5.35
N ALA A 64 -13.86 17.05 -5.10
CA ALA A 64 -13.42 15.86 -5.80
C ALA A 64 -12.63 14.91 -4.88
N PRO A 65 -13.29 14.25 -3.92
CA PRO A 65 -12.60 13.45 -2.94
C PRO A 65 -11.98 12.21 -3.58
N ILE A 66 -10.70 11.99 -3.25
CA ILE A 66 -9.92 10.82 -3.66
C ILE A 66 -9.37 10.23 -2.37
N VAL A 67 -9.43 8.91 -2.28
CA VAL A 67 -8.89 8.18 -1.13
C VAL A 67 -7.37 8.42 -1.05
N PRO A 68 -6.84 8.89 0.10
CA PRO A 68 -5.40 9.01 0.31
C PRO A 68 -4.70 7.65 0.19
N GLY A 69 -3.52 7.63 -0.41
CA GLY A 69 -2.78 6.38 -0.66
C GLY A 69 -2.52 5.57 0.62
N VAL A 70 -2.27 6.22 1.76
CA VAL A 70 -2.08 5.56 3.05
C VAL A 70 -3.33 4.82 3.53
N VAL A 71 -4.53 5.34 3.29
CA VAL A 71 -5.79 4.68 3.67
C VAL A 71 -6.01 3.43 2.80
N VAL A 72 -5.61 3.47 1.53
CA VAL A 72 -5.60 2.25 0.69
C VAL A 72 -4.61 1.21 1.24
N LEU A 73 -3.44 1.66 1.70
CA LEU A 73 -2.44 0.75 2.29
C LEU A 73 -2.93 0.14 3.61
N GLU A 74 -3.65 0.87 4.45
CA GLU A 74 -4.28 0.31 5.66
C GLU A 74 -5.20 -0.87 5.34
N GLU A 75 -6.02 -0.75 4.28
CA GLU A 75 -6.89 -1.83 3.81
C GLU A 75 -6.10 -3.02 3.26
N VAL A 76 -4.95 -2.77 2.63
CA VAL A 76 -4.02 -3.82 2.19
C VAL A 76 -3.42 -4.54 3.41
N VAL A 77 -3.01 -3.81 4.45
CA VAL A 77 -2.47 -4.42 5.68
C VAL A 77 -3.53 -5.23 6.40
N ALA A 78 -4.77 -4.73 6.49
CA ALA A 78 -5.90 -5.48 7.05
C ALA A 78 -6.17 -6.77 6.26
N ALA A 79 -6.13 -6.71 4.92
CA ALA A 79 -6.25 -7.89 4.07
C ALA A 79 -5.10 -8.89 4.27
N LEU A 80 -3.87 -8.41 4.48
CA LEU A 80 -2.73 -9.28 4.77
C LEU A 80 -2.93 -10.02 6.10
N ALA A 81 -3.41 -9.33 7.13
CA ALA A 81 -3.69 -9.93 8.43
C ALA A 81 -4.80 -11.00 8.37
N GLU A 82 -5.84 -10.78 7.54
CA GLU A 82 -6.88 -11.80 7.29
C GLU A 82 -6.31 -13.05 6.61
N TRP A 83 -5.38 -12.87 5.66
CA TRP A 83 -4.80 -13.97 4.90
C TRP A 83 -3.72 -14.74 5.67
N ARG A 84 -2.85 -14.02 6.39
CA ARG A 84 -1.69 -14.58 7.11
C ARG A 84 -1.61 -14.01 8.52
N GLN A 85 -2.37 -14.60 9.44
CA GLN A 85 -2.45 -14.16 10.83
C GLN A 85 -1.10 -14.28 11.57
N ASP A 86 -0.24 -15.22 11.16
CA ASP A 86 1.07 -15.45 11.77
C ASP A 86 2.19 -14.61 11.12
N SER A 87 1.87 -13.75 10.16
CA SER A 87 2.84 -12.88 9.50
C SER A 87 2.70 -11.44 9.99
N GLN A 88 3.84 -10.77 10.20
CA GLN A 88 3.89 -9.34 10.50
C GLN A 88 4.45 -8.58 9.31
N LEU A 89 3.82 -7.46 8.94
CA LEU A 89 4.37 -6.54 7.95
C LEU A 89 5.62 -5.86 8.53
N THR A 90 6.75 -6.00 7.87
CA THR A 90 8.01 -5.35 8.25
C THR A 90 8.36 -4.17 7.36
N GLY A 91 7.80 -4.09 6.15
CA GLY A 91 8.08 -3.01 5.22
C GLY A 91 7.23 -3.02 3.96
N ILE A 92 7.26 -1.89 3.25
CA ILE A 92 6.65 -1.72 1.92
C ILE A 92 7.76 -1.18 0.99
N PRO A 93 8.64 -2.05 0.47
CA PRO A 93 9.80 -1.63 -0.34
C PRO A 93 9.39 -0.90 -1.62
N SER A 94 8.19 -1.17 -2.16
CA SER A 94 7.68 -0.45 -3.31
C SER A 94 6.15 -0.39 -3.32
N VAL A 95 5.64 0.76 -3.73
CA VAL A 95 4.23 0.97 -4.03
C VAL A 95 4.10 1.94 -5.19
N LYS A 96 3.15 1.67 -6.08
CA LYS A 96 2.83 2.50 -7.23
C LYS A 96 1.33 2.75 -7.29
N PHE A 97 0.94 4.02 -7.21
CA PHE A 97 -0.44 4.47 -7.39
C PHE A 97 -0.66 4.84 -8.86
N ILE A 98 -1.32 3.95 -9.61
CA ILE A 98 -1.56 4.05 -11.06
C ILE A 98 -2.87 4.80 -11.36
N GLY A 99 -3.82 4.80 -10.43
CA GLY A 99 -5.10 5.49 -10.59
C GLY A 99 -5.77 5.80 -9.25
N PRO A 100 -6.69 6.77 -9.23
CA PRO A 100 -7.40 7.15 -8.02
C PRO A 100 -8.49 6.12 -7.67
N ILE A 101 -8.71 5.96 -6.37
CA ILE A 101 -9.89 5.27 -5.80
C ILE A 101 -10.79 6.35 -5.21
N LYS A 102 -12.09 6.32 -5.53
CA LYS A 102 -13.08 7.24 -4.96
C LYS A 102 -13.61 6.70 -3.62
N PRO A 103 -14.02 7.57 -2.68
CA PRO A 103 -14.72 7.12 -1.49
C PRO A 103 -16.01 6.38 -1.84
N GLY A 104 -16.35 5.36 -1.05
CA GLY A 104 -17.48 4.46 -1.27
C GLY A 104 -17.29 3.50 -2.45
N GLN A 105 -16.20 3.60 -3.21
CA GLN A 105 -15.94 2.73 -4.34
C GLN A 105 -15.32 1.40 -3.85
N SER A 106 -15.94 0.28 -4.22
CA SER A 106 -15.36 -1.03 -3.94
C SER A 106 -14.15 -1.32 -4.81
N PHE A 107 -13.13 -1.92 -4.21
CA PHE A 107 -11.96 -2.45 -4.90
C PHE A 107 -11.60 -3.84 -4.36
N VAL A 108 -10.83 -4.60 -5.13
CA VAL A 108 -10.30 -5.91 -4.73
C VAL A 108 -8.84 -5.76 -4.37
N VAL A 109 -8.45 -6.21 -3.18
CA VAL A 109 -7.05 -6.43 -2.81
C VAL A 109 -6.70 -7.87 -3.13
N GLY A 110 -5.59 -8.08 -3.82
CA GLY A 110 -5.06 -9.42 -4.09
C GLY A 110 -3.60 -9.55 -3.69
N PHE A 111 -3.22 -10.73 -3.22
CA PHE A 111 -1.85 -11.11 -2.89
C PHE A 111 -1.35 -12.27 -3.72
N ASN A 112 -0.06 -12.24 -4.01
CA ASN A 112 0.67 -13.32 -4.62
C ASN A 112 1.92 -13.66 -3.78
N SER A 113 2.00 -14.92 -3.31
CA SER A 113 3.19 -15.47 -2.63
C SER A 113 3.94 -16.49 -3.49
N THR A 114 3.78 -16.46 -4.81
CA THR A 114 4.56 -17.33 -5.72
C THR A 114 6.01 -16.86 -5.90
N ASN A 115 6.38 -15.75 -5.28
CA ASN A 115 7.75 -15.27 -5.25
C ASN A 115 8.62 -16.18 -4.36
N THR A 116 9.82 -16.52 -4.83
CA THR A 116 10.74 -17.48 -4.20
C THR A 116 11.34 -16.98 -2.88
N ALA A 117 11.23 -15.67 -2.58
CA ALA A 117 11.63 -15.12 -1.29
C ALA A 117 10.48 -15.27 -0.28
N GLU A 118 10.69 -16.10 0.75
CA GLU A 118 9.67 -16.43 1.78
C GLU A 118 9.05 -15.21 2.49
N ASN A 119 9.76 -14.09 2.48
CA ASN A 119 9.41 -12.87 3.20
C ASN A 119 8.87 -11.74 2.29
N GLN A 120 8.62 -12.01 1.01
CA GLN A 120 8.10 -10.99 0.08
C GLN A 120 6.76 -11.41 -0.53
N ILE A 121 5.81 -10.48 -0.53
CA ILE A 121 4.47 -10.67 -1.11
C ILE A 121 4.23 -9.56 -2.12
N ASP A 122 3.96 -9.92 -3.36
CA ASP A 122 3.48 -8.96 -4.35
C ASP A 122 1.97 -8.74 -4.13
N PHE A 123 1.52 -7.49 -4.19
CA PHE A 123 0.10 -7.14 -4.01
C PHE A 123 -0.40 -6.23 -5.12
N CYS A 124 -1.71 -6.26 -5.36
CA CYS A 124 -2.37 -5.22 -6.14
C CYS A 124 -3.78 -4.90 -5.64
N CYS A 125 -4.25 -3.70 -5.97
CA CYS A 125 -5.62 -3.24 -5.81
C CYS A 125 -6.25 -3.05 -7.19
N ARG A 126 -7.42 -3.66 -7.39
CA ARG A 126 -8.17 -3.62 -8.65
C ARG A 126 -9.53 -2.93 -8.49
N LEU A 127 -9.81 -2.01 -9.41
CA LEU A 127 -11.17 -1.55 -9.71
C LEU A 127 -11.64 -2.34 -10.93
N ASP A 128 -12.64 -3.19 -10.74
CA ASP A 128 -13.09 -4.16 -11.74
C ASP A 128 -11.93 -5.00 -12.29
N ARG A 129 -11.52 -4.76 -13.54
CA ARG A 129 -10.41 -5.44 -14.22
C ARG A 129 -9.13 -4.60 -14.31
N ARG A 130 -9.16 -3.35 -13.83
CA ARG A 130 -8.03 -2.42 -13.91
C ARG A 130 -7.30 -2.37 -12.58
N VAL A 131 -5.98 -2.53 -12.61
CA VAL A 131 -5.15 -2.21 -11.44
C VAL A 131 -4.97 -0.71 -11.30
N VAL A 132 -5.13 -0.28 -10.06
CA VAL A 132 -5.00 1.12 -9.64
C VAL A 132 -3.90 1.32 -8.60
N VAL A 133 -3.54 0.27 -7.86
CA VAL A 133 -2.37 0.27 -6.97
C VAL A 133 -1.67 -1.07 -7.11
N GLU A 134 -0.34 -1.08 -7.16
CA GLU A 134 0.46 -2.29 -7.10
C GLU A 134 1.71 -2.04 -6.27
N GLY A 135 2.28 -3.10 -5.74
CA GLY A 135 3.52 -2.99 -4.97
C GLY A 135 3.95 -4.31 -4.38
N ARG A 136 4.90 -4.19 -3.45
CA ARG A 136 5.46 -5.32 -2.72
C ARG A 136 5.49 -5.03 -1.24
N LEU A 137 5.14 -6.05 -0.46
CA LEU A 137 5.21 -6.08 0.99
C LEU A 137 6.39 -6.96 1.42
N GLU A 138 7.04 -6.56 2.51
CA GLU A 138 7.95 -7.41 3.26
C GLU A 138 7.26 -7.88 4.52
N ILE A 139 7.36 -9.18 4.79
CA ILE A 139 6.79 -9.82 5.96
C ILE A 139 7.83 -10.61 6.72
N SER A 140 7.64 -10.74 8.03
CA SER A 140 8.28 -11.76 8.85
C SER A 140 7.23 -12.75 9.32
N CYS A 141 7.56 -14.04 9.27
CA CYS A 141 6.76 -15.04 9.99
C CYS A 141 7.10 -14.91 11.47
N GLY A 142 6.08 -14.68 12.30
CA GLY A 142 6.23 -14.88 13.74
C GLY A 142 6.52 -16.35 13.96
N ALA A 143 7.74 -16.68 14.42
CA ALA A 143 7.99 -18.03 14.90
C ALA A 143 6.96 -18.33 15.99
N CYS A 144 6.15 -19.37 15.80
CA CYS A 144 5.28 -19.88 16.84
C CYS A 144 6.17 -20.18 18.06
N ILE A 145 6.02 -19.40 19.13
CA ILE A 145 6.61 -19.70 20.44
C ILE A 145 5.73 -20.65 21.22
#